data_AF-X0RJA9-F1
#
_entry.id   AF-X0RJA9-F1
#
_cell.length_a   1.000
_cell.length_b   1.000
_cell.length_c   1.000
_cell.angle_alpha   90.00
_cell.angle_beta   90.00
_cell.angle_gamma   90.00
#
_symmetry.space_group_name_H-M   'P 1'
#
loop_
_entity.id
_entity.type
_entity.pdbx_description
1 polymer ?
#
loop_
_entity_poly.entity_id
_entity_poly.type
_entity_poly.pdbx_seq_one_letter_code
_entity_poly.pdbx_strand_id
1 'polypeptide(L)' 'MGRALYERNGDFSAARDYLLHALDLDIPTKWAVYFRLGAIHQSEGYIDEAIAYYRQALDMSPGNDTVIRRLRALGVTP' A
#
# COMPACT_ATOMS: atom_id res chain seq x y z
N MET A 1 10.55 21.28 14.03
CA MET A 1 10.60 20.00 13.27
C MET A 1 9.19 19.43 13.12
N GLY A 2 8.33 20.07 12.32
CA GLY A 2 6.91 19.67 12.27
C GLY A 2 6.17 19.98 10.96
N ARG A 3 6.86 20.31 9.87
CA ARG A 3 6.21 20.52 8.56
C ARG A 3 6.18 19.25 7.71
N ALA A 4 7.33 18.57 7.60
CA ALA A 4 7.46 17.37 6.79
C ALA A 4 6.56 16.20 7.25
N LEU A 5 6.21 16.11 8.54
CA LEU A 5 5.32 15.07 9.06
C LEU A 5 3.85 15.35 8.71
N TYR A 6 3.44 16.62 8.69
CA TYR A 6 2.07 17.03 8.35
C TYR A 6 1.83 17.02 6.84
N GLU A 7 2.82 17.39 6.03
CA GLU A 7 2.75 17.28 4.57
C GLU A 7 2.56 15.81 4.16
N ARG A 8 3.38 14.90 4.72
CA ARG A 8 3.22 13.46 4.51
C ARG A 8 1.85 12.96 4.96
N ASN A 9 1.42 13.26 6.19
CA ASN A 9 0.15 12.75 6.71
C ASN A 9 -1.07 13.33 5.97
N GLY A 10 -1.04 14.60 5.57
CA GLY A 10 -2.08 15.22 4.74
C GLY A 10 -2.15 14.59 3.34
N ASP A 11 -0.99 14.31 2.73
CA ASP A 11 -0.90 13.62 1.45
C ASP A 11 -1.36 12.15 1.55
N PHE A 12 -1.10 11.49 2.67
CA PHE A 12 -1.53 10.10 2.91
C PHE A 12 -3.04 9.98 3.11
N SER A 13 -3.68 10.93 3.79
CA SER A 13 -5.14 10.95 3.91
C SER A 13 -5.80 11.13 2.54
N ALA A 14 -5.37 12.11 1.75
CA ALA A 14 -5.90 12.30 0.41
C ALA A 14 -5.60 11.11 -0.52
N ALA A 15 -4.42 10.50 -0.40
CA ALA A 15 -4.07 9.31 -1.15
C ALA A 15 -4.94 8.11 -0.75
N ARG A 16 -5.23 7.91 0.53
CA ARG A 16 -6.13 6.84 1.00
C ARG A 16 -7.53 7.03 0.41
N ASP A 17 -8.09 8.22 0.46
CA ASP A 17 -9.44 8.50 -0.08
C ASP A 17 -9.49 8.27 -1.59
N TYR A 18 -8.47 8.73 -2.32
CA TYR A 18 -8.36 8.48 -3.76
C TYR A 18 -8.25 6.98 -4.07
N LEU A 19 -7.48 6.24 -3.28
CA LEU A 19 -7.29 4.80 -3.44
C LEU A 19 -8.58 4.02 -3.10
N LEU A 20 -9.34 4.43 -2.09
CA LEU A 20 -10.63 3.83 -1.74
C LEU A 20 -11.65 4.01 -2.88
N HIS A 21 -11.76 5.22 -3.44
CA HIS A 21 -12.59 5.45 -4.62
C HIS A 21 -12.11 4.63 -5.83
N ALA A 22 -10.80 4.43 -5.99
CA ALA A 22 -10.27 3.58 -7.05
C ALA A 22 -10.61 2.09 -6.84
N LEU A 23 -10.86 1.62 -5.61
CA LEU A 23 -11.34 0.26 -5.35
C LEU A 23 -12.81 0.07 -5.75
N ASP A 24 -13.61 1.14 -5.76
CA ASP A 24 -15.00 1.12 -6.23
C ASP A 24 -15.09 1.03 -7.76
N LEU A 25 -14.01 1.39 -8.45
CA LEU A 25 -13.87 1.22 -9.89
C LEU A 25 -13.37 -0.19 -10.21
N ASP A 26 -13.97 -0.83 -11.21
CA ASP A 26 -13.48 -2.12 -11.73
C ASP A 26 -12.27 -1.90 -12.64
N ILE A 27 -11.14 -1.54 -12.02
CA ILE A 27 -9.88 -1.30 -12.70
C ILE A 27 -8.99 -2.56 -12.73
N PRO A 28 -8.36 -2.90 -13.88
CA PRO A 28 -7.48 -4.08 -13.99
C PRO A 28 -6.26 -4.04 -13.07
N THR A 29 -5.94 -2.87 -12.52
CA THR A 29 -4.76 -2.59 -11.69
C THR A 29 -5.13 -2.45 -10.21
N LYS A 30 -6.22 -3.07 -9.76
CA LYS A 30 -6.66 -3.04 -8.36
C LYS A 30 -5.57 -3.47 -7.37
N TRP A 31 -4.70 -4.42 -7.76
CA TRP A 31 -3.50 -4.80 -6.99
C TRP A 31 -2.58 -3.60 -6.66
N ALA A 32 -2.45 -2.63 -7.58
CA ALA A 32 -1.60 -1.46 -7.39
C ALA A 32 -2.17 -0.51 -6.34
N VAL A 33 -3.49 -0.52 -6.15
CA VAL A 33 -4.18 0.24 -5.11
C VAL A 33 -3.83 -0.32 -3.73
N TYR A 34 -3.98 -1.63 -3.55
CA TYR A 34 -3.57 -2.33 -2.32
C TYR A 34 -2.07 -2.16 -2.05
N PHE A 35 -1.22 -2.21 -3.08
CA PHE A 35 0.21 -1.93 -2.93
C PHE A 35 0.49 -0.52 -2.41
N ARG A 36 -0.21 0.50 -2.94
CA ARG A 36 -0.05 1.88 -2.49
C ARG A 36 -0.56 2.08 -1.06
N LEU A 37 -1.68 1.47 -0.69
CA LEU A 37 -2.17 1.45 0.69
C LEU A 37 -1.14 0.83 1.64
N GLY A 38 -0.55 -0.30 1.25
CA GLY A 38 0.52 -0.93 2.04
C GLY A 38 1.74 -0.02 2.20
N ALA A 39 2.14 0.69 1.15
CA ALA A 39 3.27 1.62 1.20
C ALA A 39 3.01 2.82 2.13
N ILE A 40 1.77 3.31 2.17
CA ILE A 40 1.36 4.39 3.08
C ILE A 40 1.46 3.90 4.53
N HIS A 41 0.85 2.75 4.85
CA HIS A 41 0.90 2.17 6.19
C HIS A 41 2.34 1.88 6.63
N GLN A 42 3.17 1.36 5.72
CA GLN A 42 4.60 1.15 5.99
C GLN A 42 5.30 2.46 6.37
N SER A 43 4.98 3.55 5.65
CA SER A 43 5.59 4.86 5.86
C SER A 43 5.13 5.55 7.14
N GLU A 44 3.97 5.16 7.66
CA GLU A 44 3.39 5.60 8.94
C GLU A 44 3.85 4.72 10.11
N GLY A 45 4.56 3.62 9.86
CA GLY A 45 5.05 2.69 10.89
C GLY A 45 4.11 1.52 11.18
N TYR A 46 2.94 1.46 10.53
CA TYR A 46 1.97 0.37 10.60
C TYR A 46 2.41 -0.81 9.71
N ILE A 47 3.45 -1.52 10.15
CA ILE A 47 4.11 -2.57 9.36
C ILE A 47 3.20 -3.78 9.15
N ASP A 48 2.42 -4.18 10.16
CA ASP A 48 1.53 -5.34 10.07
C ASP A 48 0.40 -5.09 9.06
N GLU A 49 -0.20 -3.91 9.09
CA GLU A 49 -1.20 -3.46 8.13
C GLU A 49 -0.60 -3.35 6.72
N ALA A 50 0.64 -2.84 6.61
CA ALA A 50 1.34 -2.79 5.33
C ALA A 50 1.47 -4.18 4.69
N ILE A 51 1.87 -5.18 5.49
CA ILE A 51 1.99 -6.57 5.05
C ILE A 51 0.63 -7.12 4.60
N ALA A 52 -0.43 -6.86 5.36
CA ALA A 52 -1.79 -7.30 5.00
C ALA A 52 -2.21 -6.74 3.63
N TYR A 53 -2.00 -5.45 3.40
CA TYR A 53 -2.31 -4.82 2.12
C TYR A 53 -1.43 -5.34 0.97
N TYR A 54 -0.15 -5.59 1.21
CA TYR A 54 0.72 -6.19 0.21
C TYR A 54 0.32 -7.64 -0.13
N ARG A 55 -0.17 -8.42 0.83
CA ARG A 55 -0.71 -9.75 0.55
C ARG A 55 -1.95 -9.68 -0.34
N GLN A 56 -2.88 -8.77 -0.05
CA GLN A 56 -4.04 -8.54 -0.93
C GLN A 56 -3.63 -8.13 -2.35
N ALA A 57 -2.61 -7.29 -2.49
CA ALA A 57 -2.05 -6.94 -3.80
C ALA A 57 -1.49 -8.17 -4.53
N LEU A 58 -0.82 -9.07 -3.81
CA LEU A 58 -0.28 -10.29 -4.39
C LEU A 58 -1.37 -11.31 -4.75
N ASP A 59 -2.41 -11.44 -3.94
CA ASP A 59 -3.55 -12.32 -4.23
C ASP A 59 -4.26 -11.93 -5.53
N MET A 60 -4.33 -10.63 -5.82
CA MET A 60 -4.89 -10.10 -7.07
C MET A 60 -3.94 -10.21 -8.27
N SER A 61 -2.63 -10.22 -8.03
CA SER A 61 -1.62 -10.38 -9.07
C SER A 61 -0.56 -11.37 -8.62
N PRO A 62 -0.87 -12.68 -8.61
CA PRO A 62 0.07 -13.70 -8.20
C PRO A 62 1.28 -13.70 -9.14
N GLY A 63 2.48 -13.46 -8.61
CA GLY A 63 3.70 -13.28 -9.40
C GLY A 63 4.09 -11.83 -9.66
N ASN A 64 3.45 -10.85 -9.01
CA ASN A 64 3.89 -9.47 -9.08
C ASN A 64 5.22 -9.26 -8.33
N ASP A 65 6.32 -9.23 -9.07
CA ASP A 65 7.68 -9.06 -8.53
C ASP A 65 7.83 -7.80 -7.67
N THR A 66 7.08 -6.74 -7.96
CA THR A 66 7.13 -5.49 -7.18
C THR A 66 6.58 -5.71 -5.78
N VAL A 67 5.44 -6.41 -5.67
CA VAL A 67 4.79 -6.73 -4.39
C VAL A 67 5.62 -7.77 -3.62
N ILE A 68 6.08 -8.82 -4.30
CA ILE A 68 6.94 -9.88 -3.73
C ILE A 68 8.20 -9.28 -3.12
N ARG A 69 8.86 -8.36 -3.83
CA ARG A 69 10.06 -7.67 -3.34
C ARG A 69 9.77 -6.83 -2.10
N ARG A 70 8.58 -6.22 -2.00
CA ARG A 70 8.21 -5.45 -0.80
C ARG A 70 7.88 -6.32 0.39
N LEU A 71 7.14 -7.41 0.22
CA LEU A 71 6.92 -8.39 1.27
C LEU A 71 8.25 -8.95 1.78
N ARG A 72 9.15 -9.34 0.86
CA ARG A 72 10.48 -9.85 1.24
C ARG A 72 11.32 -8.81 1.97
N ALA A 73 11.26 -7.54 1.56
CA ALA A 73 11.95 -6.44 2.25
C ALA A 73 11.42 -6.22 3.68
N LEU A 74 10.17 -6.60 3.94
CA LEU A 74 9.54 -6.58 5.27
C LEU A 74 9.75 -7.90 6.05
N GLY A 75 10.59 -8.81 5.55
CA GLY A 75 10.85 -10.10 6.18
C GLY A 75 9.74 -11.14 5.95
N VAL A 76 8.77 -10.84 5.08
CA VAL A 76 7.67 -11.75 4.74
C VAL A 76 8.02 -12.48 3.46
N THR A 77 8.11 -13.80 3.55
CA THR A 77 8.13 -14.66 2.36
C THR A 77 6.70 -14.86 1.86
N PRO A 78 6.36 -14.41 0.65
CA PRO A 78 5.06 -14.68 0.04
C PRO A 78 4.89 -16.16 -0.31
#